data_AF-A0A6C0JQ20-F1
#
_entry.id   AF-A0A6C0JQ20-F1
#
_cell.length_a   1.000
_cell.length_b   1.000
_cell.length_c   1.000
_cell.angle_alpha   90.00
_cell.angle_beta   90.00
_cell.angle_gamma   90.00
#
_symmetry.space_group_name_H-M   'P 1'
#
loop_
_entity.id
_entity.type
_entity.pdbx_description
1 polymer ?
#
loop_
_entity_poly.entity_id
_entity_poly.type
_entity_poly.pdbx_seq_one_letter_code
_entity_poly.pdbx_strand_id
1 'polypeptide(L)'
;MLKQLVYDDVKIYEKQIDEDTRKAGYNIGDLLNMPFLDNTWNRTPHHDMDLLKRMNLIGKNYKGSILNYYCDHRKESDPVPNINLIVESVTYYNEINKHKYEDVLNIVKDKDTLCVHVRSGDLMTELGFINKIEEMSYKFKRIVLLSGVHGDEHFAGHHNKKTRFVMTINDILNKNKNDSYIYLNEPDVHLMIMMNASNLLLHKGGFSCLGSVISTGRLFITNMFYHHCKDNWKKHVNKPYIMI
;
A
#
# COMPACT_ATOMS: atom_id res chain seq x y z
N MET A 1 -9.86 14.81 -9.91
CA MET A 1 -9.52 13.60 -10.70
C MET A 1 -8.84 14.05 -11.97
N LEU A 2 -7.73 13.39 -12.35
CA LEU A 2 -6.97 13.72 -13.55
C LEU A 2 -7.15 12.62 -14.59
N LYS A 3 -7.37 13.01 -15.86
CA LYS A 3 -7.52 12.08 -16.98
C LYS A 3 -6.17 11.51 -17.45
N GLN A 4 -5.10 12.28 -17.27
CA GLN A 4 -3.71 11.88 -17.45
C GLN A 4 -2.87 12.64 -16.43
N LEU A 5 -1.77 12.04 -16.02
CA LEU A 5 -0.76 12.68 -15.19
C LEU A 5 0.36 13.27 -16.03
N VAL A 6 0.87 14.41 -15.59
CA VAL A 6 2.17 14.95 -16.00
C VAL A 6 3.17 14.81 -14.85
N TYR A 7 4.45 15.04 -15.14
CA TYR A 7 5.55 14.92 -14.17
C TYR A 7 5.31 15.73 -12.88
N ASP A 8 4.78 16.94 -13.03
CA ASP A 8 4.56 17.87 -11.91
C ASP A 8 3.37 17.50 -11.02
N ASP A 9 2.47 16.62 -11.49
CA ASP A 9 1.39 16.09 -10.67
C ASP A 9 1.91 15.12 -9.59
N VAL A 10 3.11 14.55 -9.79
CA VAL A 10 3.67 13.52 -8.91
C VAL A 10 4.51 14.14 -7.81
N LYS A 11 4.01 13.98 -6.57
CA LYS A 11 4.74 14.32 -5.34
C LYS A 11 5.50 13.11 -4.82
N ILE A 12 6.70 13.36 -4.31
CA ILE A 12 7.45 12.37 -3.52
C ILE A 12 7.13 12.67 -2.07
N TYR A 13 6.53 11.69 -1.39
CA TYR A 13 6.19 11.83 0.02
C TYR A 13 7.40 11.42 0.84
N GLU A 14 8.15 12.43 1.28
CA GLU A 14 9.30 12.25 2.15
C GLU A 14 9.31 13.30 3.26
N LYS A 15 9.77 12.86 4.43
CA LYS A 15 10.07 13.71 5.56
C LYS A 15 11.53 13.54 5.89
N GLN A 16 12.26 14.65 5.94
CA GLN A 16 13.64 14.63 6.41
C GLN A 16 13.66 14.30 7.91
N ILE A 17 14.44 13.29 8.26
CA ILE A 17 14.71 12.87 9.64
C ILE A 17 16.22 12.69 9.71
N ASP A 18 16.91 13.59 10.41
CA ASP A 18 18.37 13.68 10.36
C ASP A 18 19.05 12.41 10.90
N GLU A 19 18.40 11.72 11.84
CA GLU A 19 18.89 10.47 12.41
C GLU A 19 18.62 9.23 11.52
N ASP A 20 17.80 9.35 10.46
CA ASP A 20 17.56 8.26 9.51
C ASP A 20 18.67 8.20 8.45
N THR A 21 19.76 7.53 8.79
CA THR A 21 20.94 7.39 7.93
C THR A 21 20.65 6.71 6.59
N ARG A 22 19.61 5.86 6.52
CA ARG A 22 19.22 5.16 5.29
C ARG A 22 18.46 6.07 4.33
N LYS A 23 17.78 7.11 4.84
CA LYS A 23 16.92 8.03 4.07
C LYS A 23 15.90 7.30 3.17
N ALA A 24 15.47 6.09 3.55
CA ALA A 24 14.58 5.25 2.74
C ALA A 24 13.09 5.63 2.85
N GLY A 25 12.78 6.82 3.38
CA GLY A 25 11.41 7.31 3.53
C GLY A 25 10.50 6.42 4.38
N TYR A 26 9.19 6.61 4.22
CA TYR A 26 8.15 5.91 4.98
C TYR A 26 7.70 4.60 4.29
N ASN A 27 8.64 3.67 4.10
CA ASN A 27 8.33 2.33 3.57
C ASN A 27 7.70 1.45 4.67
N ILE A 28 6.44 1.74 5.00
CA ILE A 28 5.70 1.11 6.10
C ILE A 28 5.60 -0.42 5.95
N GLY A 29 5.64 -0.96 4.74
CA GLY A 29 5.66 -2.40 4.50
C GLY A 29 6.89 -3.08 5.11
N ASP A 30 8.08 -2.55 4.84
CA ASP A 30 9.32 -3.11 5.39
C ASP A 30 9.47 -2.79 6.89
N LEU A 31 9.08 -1.58 7.30
CA LEU A 31 9.12 -1.16 8.71
C LEU A 31 8.23 -2.04 9.60
N LEU A 32 7.07 -2.48 9.09
CA LEU A 32 6.19 -3.41 9.79
C LEU A 32 6.53 -4.89 9.53
N ASN A 33 7.69 -5.20 8.94
CA ASN A 33 8.14 -6.57 8.68
C ASN A 33 7.19 -7.42 7.81
N MET A 34 6.55 -6.82 6.80
CA MET A 34 5.56 -7.51 5.96
C MET A 34 6.06 -8.70 5.13
N PRO A 35 7.34 -8.76 4.69
CA PRO A 35 7.88 -9.97 4.08
C PRO A 35 7.83 -11.22 4.99
N PHE A 36 7.55 -11.06 6.30
CA PHE A 36 7.17 -12.19 7.16
C PHE A 36 6.01 -13.01 6.58
N LEU A 37 5.02 -12.35 5.98
CA LEU A 37 3.87 -13.02 5.35
C LEU A 37 4.26 -13.85 4.13
N ASP A 38 5.44 -13.59 3.57
CA ASP A 38 6.02 -14.35 2.47
C ASP A 38 6.89 -15.56 2.92
N ASN A 39 6.97 -15.78 4.24
CA ASN A 39 7.91 -16.72 4.86
C ASN A 39 9.39 -16.40 4.58
N THR A 40 9.73 -15.15 4.23
CA THR A 40 11.12 -14.75 3.90
C THR A 40 11.83 -14.08 5.07
N TRP A 41 11.10 -13.34 5.90
CA TRP A 41 11.65 -12.64 7.06
C TRP A 41 11.22 -13.29 8.36
N ASN A 42 12.17 -13.43 9.29
CA ASN A 42 11.90 -13.97 10.62
C ASN A 42 11.08 -12.99 11.47
N ARG A 43 10.50 -13.54 12.53
CA ARG A 43 9.74 -12.80 13.53
C ARG A 43 10.49 -12.90 14.86
N THR A 44 10.61 -11.78 15.60
CA THR A 44 10.99 -11.61 17.02
C THR A 44 12.38 -10.98 17.30
N PRO A 45 12.44 -9.74 17.85
CA PRO A 45 11.38 -8.73 17.84
C PRO A 45 11.11 -8.21 16.41
N HIS A 46 12.07 -8.36 15.50
CA HIS A 46 12.01 -8.01 14.08
C HIS A 46 13.05 -8.88 13.34
N HIS A 47 13.00 -9.00 12.01
CA HIS A 47 14.00 -9.80 11.27
C HIS A 47 15.40 -9.16 11.28
N ASP A 48 15.46 -7.84 11.44
CA ASP A 48 16.66 -7.01 11.45
C ASP A 48 16.51 -5.93 12.54
N MET A 49 17.49 -5.88 13.43
CA MET A 49 17.50 -4.95 14.58
C MET A 49 17.74 -3.50 14.18
N ASP A 50 18.46 -3.23 13.10
CA ASP A 50 18.65 -1.86 12.61
C ASP A 50 17.39 -1.35 11.92
N LEU A 51 16.66 -2.23 11.22
CA LEU A 51 15.32 -1.91 10.74
C LEU A 51 14.32 -1.72 11.89
N LEU A 52 14.43 -2.44 13.00
CA LEU A 52 13.59 -2.20 14.18
C LEU A 52 13.87 -0.82 14.81
N LYS A 53 15.14 -0.45 14.99
CA LYS A 53 15.52 0.89 15.46
C LYS A 53 14.95 1.96 14.53
N ARG A 54 15.09 1.75 13.22
CA ARG A 54 14.54 2.65 12.21
C ARG A 54 13.02 2.73 12.28
N MET A 55 12.30 1.62 12.42
CA MET A 55 10.85 1.60 12.61
C MET A 55 10.43 2.50 13.77
N ASN A 56 11.07 2.37 14.93
CA ASN A 56 10.77 3.20 16.10
C ASN A 56 11.12 4.69 15.87
N LEU A 57 12.25 4.98 15.23
CA LEU A 57 12.65 6.34 14.88
C LEU A 57 11.64 7.02 13.94
N ILE A 58 11.26 6.32 12.86
CA ILE A 58 10.29 6.81 11.89
C ILE A 58 8.92 6.96 12.55
N GLY A 59 8.46 5.96 13.31
CA GLY A 59 7.20 6.01 14.05
C GLY A 59 7.13 7.20 15.02
N LYS A 60 8.22 7.53 15.72
CA LYS A 60 8.28 8.73 16.58
C LYS A 60 8.14 10.02 15.79
N ASN A 61 8.69 10.09 14.58
CA ASN A 61 8.75 11.30 13.78
C ASN A 61 7.50 11.53 12.90
N TYR A 62 6.76 10.48 12.53
CA TYR A 62 5.50 10.59 11.78
C TYR A 62 4.30 10.65 12.72
N LYS A 63 4.16 11.74 13.50
CA LYS A 63 3.10 11.86 14.50
C LYS A 63 1.69 11.76 13.90
N GLY A 64 0.83 10.98 14.54
CA GLY A 64 -0.54 10.72 14.09
C GLY A 64 -0.67 9.73 12.94
N SER A 65 0.44 9.13 12.50
CA SER A 65 0.49 8.12 11.44
C SER A 65 0.13 6.72 11.97
N ILE A 66 -0.16 5.78 11.07
CA ILE A 66 -0.41 4.36 11.39
C ILE A 66 0.81 3.77 12.11
N LEU A 67 2.01 4.03 11.60
CA LEU A 67 3.24 3.55 12.23
C LEU A 67 3.47 4.17 13.60
N ASN A 68 3.14 5.45 13.79
CA ASN A 68 3.25 6.08 15.11
C ASN A 68 2.35 5.39 16.13
N TYR A 69 1.08 5.17 15.80
CA TYR A 69 0.17 4.45 16.68
C TYR A 69 0.71 3.04 16.99
N TYR A 70 1.14 2.30 15.95
CA TYR A 70 1.70 0.97 16.12
C TYR A 70 2.90 0.96 17.07
N CYS A 71 3.86 1.88 16.90
CA CYS A 71 5.04 1.98 17.75
C CYS A 71 4.69 2.38 19.20
N ASP A 72 3.75 3.30 19.39
CA ASP A 72 3.38 3.80 20.72
C ASP A 72 2.64 2.75 21.57
N HIS A 73 1.97 1.78 20.92
CA HIS A 73 1.18 0.74 21.58
C HIS A 73 1.84 -0.64 21.59
N ARG A 74 3.00 -0.81 20.94
CA ARG A 74 3.77 -2.05 20.93
C ARG A 74 4.76 -2.08 22.11
N LYS A 75 4.83 -3.18 22.85
CA LYS A 75 5.92 -3.38 23.83
C LYS A 75 7.21 -3.74 23.10
N GLU A 76 8.37 -3.37 23.65
CA GLU A 76 9.67 -3.62 23.00
C GLU A 76 9.89 -5.09 22.62
N SER A 77 9.46 -6.02 23.48
CA SER A 77 9.55 -7.47 23.29
C SER A 77 8.55 -8.05 22.28
N ASP A 78 7.51 -7.31 21.89
CA ASP A 78 6.47 -7.86 21.04
C ASP A 78 7.00 -8.15 19.64
N PRO A 79 6.66 -9.29 19.04
CA PRO A 79 7.11 -9.63 17.71
C PRO A 79 6.48 -8.70 16.65
N VAL A 80 7.32 -8.20 15.74
CA VAL A 80 6.91 -7.50 14.52
C VAL A 80 6.92 -8.51 13.35
N PRO A 81 5.86 -8.63 12.55
CA PRO A 81 4.60 -7.90 12.71
C PRO A 81 3.75 -8.44 13.87
N ASN A 82 3.06 -7.52 14.54
CA ASN A 82 1.86 -7.82 15.30
C ASN A 82 0.64 -7.47 14.43
N ILE A 83 0.08 -8.47 13.77
CA ILE A 83 -1.00 -8.30 12.78
C ILE A 83 -2.23 -7.63 13.39
N ASN A 84 -2.60 -7.97 14.62
CA ASN A 84 -3.76 -7.36 15.29
C ASN A 84 -3.52 -5.87 15.53
N LEU A 85 -2.33 -5.52 16.04
CA LEU A 85 -1.99 -4.12 16.29
C LEU A 85 -1.89 -3.32 14.99
N ILE A 86 -1.48 -3.92 13.86
CA ILE A 86 -1.53 -3.26 12.55
C ILE A 86 -2.98 -2.90 12.19
N VAL A 87 -3.90 -3.86 12.30
CA VAL A 87 -5.33 -3.63 12.01
C VAL A 87 -5.91 -2.55 12.94
N GLU A 88 -5.59 -2.59 14.23
CA GLU A 88 -5.98 -1.57 15.20
C GLU A 88 -5.43 -0.19 14.84
N SER A 89 -4.17 -0.11 14.42
CA SER A 89 -3.52 1.15 14.01
C SER A 89 -4.20 1.78 12.80
N VAL A 90 -4.56 0.97 11.80
CA VAL A 90 -5.30 1.47 10.62
C VAL A 90 -6.73 1.86 10.98
N THR A 91 -7.39 1.07 11.85
CA THR A 91 -8.74 1.38 12.33
C THR A 91 -8.76 2.72 13.07
N TYR A 92 -7.81 2.94 13.97
CA TYR A 92 -7.65 4.22 14.67
C TYR A 92 -7.44 5.36 13.68
N TYR A 93 -6.53 5.21 12.71
CA TYR A 93 -6.27 6.21 11.68
C TYR A 93 -7.53 6.52 10.85
N ASN A 94 -8.32 5.50 10.52
CA ASN A 94 -9.60 5.64 9.84
C ASN A 94 -10.57 6.49 10.67
N GLU A 95 -10.77 6.18 11.95
CA GLU A 95 -11.74 6.90 12.78
C GLU A 95 -11.44 8.38 12.91
N ILE A 96 -10.17 8.75 13.04
CA ILE A 96 -9.75 10.16 13.18
C ILE A 96 -9.75 10.93 11.85
N ASN A 97 -9.66 10.25 10.69
CA ASN A 97 -9.49 10.90 9.38
C ASN A 97 -10.65 10.69 8.41
N LYS A 98 -11.59 9.76 8.66
CA LYS A 98 -12.66 9.40 7.72
C LYS A 98 -13.45 10.59 7.19
N HIS A 99 -13.72 11.60 8.02
CA HIS A 99 -14.45 12.80 7.64
C HIS A 99 -13.72 13.65 6.59
N LYS A 100 -12.38 13.65 6.60
CA LYS A 100 -11.56 14.39 5.61
C LYS A 100 -11.56 13.72 4.23
N TYR A 101 -11.91 12.43 4.19
CA TYR A 101 -11.80 11.58 3.01
C TYR A 101 -13.12 10.90 2.67
N GLU A 102 -14.25 11.44 3.16
CA GLU A 102 -15.57 10.83 3.04
C GLU A 102 -15.94 10.55 1.58
N ASP A 103 -15.63 11.47 0.67
CA ASP A 103 -15.92 11.32 -0.76
C ASP A 103 -15.28 10.06 -1.36
N VAL A 104 -13.97 9.86 -1.16
CA VAL A 104 -13.27 8.69 -1.71
C VAL A 104 -13.68 7.42 -0.98
N LEU A 105 -13.93 7.50 0.33
CA LEU A 105 -14.40 6.35 1.12
C LEU A 105 -15.78 5.88 0.64
N ASN A 106 -16.69 6.80 0.31
CA ASN A 106 -18.00 6.47 -0.26
C ASN A 106 -17.86 5.81 -1.63
N ILE A 107 -16.93 6.27 -2.48
CA ILE A 107 -16.67 5.67 -3.80
C ILE A 107 -16.15 4.23 -3.66
N VAL A 108 -15.16 3.97 -2.79
CA VAL A 108 -14.56 2.63 -2.69
C VAL A 108 -15.43 1.62 -1.95
N LYS A 109 -16.40 2.08 -1.15
CA LYS A 109 -17.42 1.22 -0.51
C LYS A 109 -18.49 0.73 -1.50
N ASP A 110 -18.64 1.37 -2.66
CA ASP A 110 -19.54 0.89 -3.71
C ASP A 110 -19.08 -0.49 -4.21
N LYS A 111 -20.02 -1.45 -4.30
CA LYS A 111 -19.75 -2.83 -4.76
C LYS A 111 -19.35 -2.90 -6.23
N ASP A 112 -19.70 -1.87 -7.02
CA ASP A 112 -19.33 -1.75 -8.42
C ASP A 112 -18.01 -0.98 -8.63
N THR A 113 -17.31 -0.63 -7.55
CA THR A 113 -15.97 -0.03 -7.59
C THR A 113 -14.90 -1.10 -7.29
N LEU A 114 -13.82 -1.10 -8.07
CA LEU A 114 -12.59 -1.81 -7.75
C LEU A 114 -11.49 -0.82 -7.32
N CYS A 115 -10.97 -1.02 -6.12
CA CYS A 115 -9.77 -0.36 -5.65
C CYS A 115 -8.55 -1.17 -6.09
N VAL A 116 -7.52 -0.50 -6.61
CA VAL A 116 -6.29 -1.14 -7.08
C VAL A 116 -5.11 -0.41 -6.46
N HIS A 117 -4.23 -1.12 -5.77
CA HIS A 117 -2.94 -0.57 -5.40
C HIS A 117 -1.90 -0.91 -6.47
N VAL A 118 -1.31 0.12 -7.08
CA VAL A 118 -0.32 -0.04 -8.15
C VAL A 118 1.06 0.29 -7.59
N ARG A 119 1.96 -0.70 -7.51
CA ARG A 119 3.37 -0.42 -7.22
C ARG A 119 4.07 0.05 -8.50
N SER A 120 4.54 1.29 -8.50
CA SER A 120 5.29 1.88 -9.60
C SER A 120 6.40 2.80 -9.06
N GLY A 121 7.21 3.38 -9.96
CA GLY A 121 8.29 4.29 -9.59
C GLY A 121 9.66 3.59 -9.54
N ASP A 122 9.90 2.77 -8.51
CA ASP A 122 11.17 2.02 -8.40
C ASP A 122 11.46 1.19 -9.64
N LEU A 123 10.42 0.55 -10.18
CA LEU A 123 10.43 -0.27 -11.38
C LEU A 123 9.18 0.03 -12.20
N MET A 124 9.21 -0.30 -13.49
CA MET A 124 8.01 -0.33 -14.32
C MET A 124 7.06 -1.43 -13.80
N THR A 125 5.76 -1.12 -13.74
CA THR A 125 4.75 -2.13 -13.43
C THR A 125 4.66 -3.14 -14.58
N GLU A 126 4.46 -4.40 -14.24
CA GLU A 126 4.38 -5.47 -15.22
C GLU A 126 3.16 -5.33 -16.11
N LEU A 127 3.37 -5.48 -17.43
CA LEU A 127 2.29 -5.42 -18.41
C LEU A 127 1.15 -6.40 -18.09
N GLY A 128 1.48 -7.59 -17.59
CA GLY A 128 0.46 -8.57 -17.17
C GLY A 128 -0.46 -8.07 -16.06
N PHE A 129 0.05 -7.24 -15.13
CA PHE A 129 -0.78 -6.63 -14.09
C PHE A 129 -1.66 -5.52 -14.66
N ILE A 130 -1.11 -4.67 -15.53
CA ILE A 130 -1.86 -3.63 -16.22
C ILE A 130 -3.02 -4.23 -17.05
N ASN A 131 -2.75 -5.30 -17.79
CA ASN A 131 -3.76 -6.01 -18.57
C ASN A 131 -4.84 -6.65 -17.67
N LYS A 132 -4.50 -7.06 -16.44
CA LYS A 132 -5.51 -7.52 -15.47
C LYS A 132 -6.36 -6.40 -14.93
N ILE A 133 -5.81 -5.20 -14.72
CA ILE A 133 -6.61 -4.02 -14.38
C ILE A 133 -7.58 -3.71 -15.52
N GLU A 134 -7.12 -3.76 -16.77
CA GLU A 134 -7.98 -3.59 -17.94
C GLU A 134 -9.09 -4.65 -18.00
N GLU A 135 -8.77 -5.94 -17.87
CA GLU A 135 -9.79 -7.00 -17.86
C GLU A 135 -10.83 -6.77 -16.75
N MET A 136 -10.36 -6.43 -15.56
CA MET A 136 -11.22 -6.18 -14.41
C MET A 136 -12.08 -4.93 -14.61
N SER A 137 -11.61 -3.94 -15.38
CA SER A 137 -12.43 -2.77 -15.71
C SER A 137 -13.74 -3.16 -16.37
N TYR A 138 -13.80 -4.20 -17.21
CA TYR A 138 -15.06 -4.65 -17.82
C TYR A 138 -16.10 -5.19 -16.81
N LYS A 139 -15.67 -5.53 -15.57
CA LYS A 139 -16.54 -6.09 -14.52
C LYS A 139 -17.00 -5.04 -13.49
N PHE A 140 -16.35 -3.88 -13.44
CA PHE A 140 -16.60 -2.85 -12.43
C PHE A 140 -16.90 -1.50 -13.10
N LYS A 141 -17.89 -0.77 -12.59
CA LYS A 141 -18.26 0.54 -13.13
C LYS A 141 -17.16 1.57 -12.94
N ARG A 142 -16.40 1.48 -11.84
CA ARG A 142 -15.33 2.44 -11.51
C ARG A 142 -14.06 1.74 -11.05
N ILE A 143 -12.92 2.30 -11.42
CA ILE A 143 -11.59 1.86 -10.95
C ILE A 143 -10.93 3.01 -10.19
N VAL A 144 -10.55 2.76 -8.94
CA VAL A 144 -9.77 3.70 -8.13
C VAL A 144 -8.35 3.18 -7.98
N LEU A 145 -7.39 3.90 -8.56
CA LEU A 145 -5.96 3.61 -8.48
C LEU A 145 -5.35 4.33 -7.27
N LEU A 146 -4.73 3.55 -6.39
CA LEU A 146 -3.90 4.02 -5.29
C LEU A 146 -2.44 3.78 -5.67
N SER A 147 -1.64 4.84 -5.72
CA SER A 147 -0.22 4.74 -6.02
C SER A 147 0.52 5.98 -5.52
N GLY A 148 1.79 5.83 -5.20
CA GLY A 148 2.68 6.92 -4.80
C GLY A 148 4.14 6.60 -5.09
N VAL A 149 4.98 7.62 -5.01
CA VAL A 149 6.44 7.51 -5.12
C VAL A 149 7.07 7.81 -3.77
N HIS A 150 7.84 6.87 -3.23
CA HIS A 150 8.60 7.07 -1.99
C HIS A 150 10.01 7.61 -2.28
N GLY A 151 10.57 8.34 -1.31
CA GLY A 151 11.86 9.04 -1.42
C GLY A 151 13.11 8.16 -1.47
N ASP A 152 13.01 6.85 -1.26
CA ASP A 152 14.18 5.93 -1.24
C ASP A 152 14.90 5.82 -2.59
N GLU A 153 16.03 6.49 -2.79
CA GLU A 153 16.76 6.46 -4.06
C GLU A 153 17.61 5.20 -4.30
N HIS A 154 17.57 4.20 -3.41
CA HIS A 154 18.37 2.97 -3.55
C HIS A 154 18.13 2.23 -4.88
N PHE A 155 16.88 2.20 -5.36
CA PHE A 155 16.51 1.48 -6.59
C PHE A 155 16.51 2.36 -7.84
N ALA A 156 16.18 3.65 -7.70
CA ALA A 156 16.14 4.62 -8.77
C ALA A 156 16.11 6.04 -8.21
N GLY A 157 16.79 6.97 -8.87
CA GLY A 157 16.71 8.40 -8.51
C GLY A 157 15.32 8.99 -8.75
N HIS A 158 14.99 10.07 -8.04
CA HIS A 158 13.66 10.71 -8.03
C HIS A 158 13.08 11.00 -9.41
N HIS A 159 13.91 11.53 -10.33
CA HIS A 159 13.48 11.81 -11.70
C HIS A 159 12.98 10.55 -12.42
N ASN A 160 13.77 9.47 -12.39
CA ASN A 160 13.43 8.20 -13.03
C ASN A 160 12.16 7.58 -12.41
N LYS A 161 12.01 7.68 -11.08
CA LYS A 161 10.80 7.20 -10.41
C LYS A 161 9.56 7.94 -10.87
N LYS A 162 9.59 9.27 -10.90
CA LYS A 162 8.45 10.07 -11.38
C LYS A 162 8.11 9.76 -12.83
N THR A 163 9.11 9.65 -13.70
CA THR A 163 8.91 9.29 -15.12
C THR A 163 8.24 7.91 -15.25
N ARG A 164 8.76 6.88 -14.57
CA ARG A 164 8.19 5.53 -14.58
C ARG A 164 6.77 5.50 -14.01
N PHE A 165 6.52 6.26 -12.95
CA PHE A 165 5.21 6.42 -12.34
C PHE A 165 4.20 6.99 -13.33
N VAL A 166 4.51 8.15 -13.94
CA VAL A 166 3.63 8.82 -14.91
C VAL A 166 3.34 7.90 -16.09
N MET A 167 4.36 7.27 -16.66
CA MET A 167 4.20 6.33 -17.78
C MET A 167 3.27 5.17 -17.41
N THR A 168 3.47 4.57 -16.24
CA THR A 168 2.67 3.44 -15.77
C THR A 168 1.20 3.84 -15.57
N ILE A 169 0.96 4.91 -14.83
CA ILE A 169 -0.41 5.34 -14.52
C ILE A 169 -1.14 5.75 -15.80
N ASN A 170 -0.48 6.48 -16.69
CA ASN A 170 -1.09 6.86 -17.96
C ASN A 170 -1.37 5.65 -18.85
N ASP A 171 -0.53 4.61 -18.86
CA ASP A 171 -0.83 3.36 -19.59
C ASP A 171 -2.11 2.69 -19.05
N ILE A 172 -2.27 2.62 -17.73
CA ILE A 172 -3.49 2.09 -17.10
C ILE A 172 -4.71 2.96 -17.48
N LEU A 173 -4.61 4.28 -17.33
CA LEU A 173 -5.71 5.20 -17.62
C LEU A 173 -6.11 5.19 -19.10
N ASN A 174 -5.16 5.01 -20.03
CA ASN A 174 -5.43 4.97 -21.47
C ASN A 174 -6.09 3.65 -21.91
N LYS A 175 -5.76 2.53 -21.27
CA LYS A 175 -6.36 1.21 -21.57
C LYS A 175 -7.74 1.05 -20.94
N ASN A 176 -7.96 1.69 -19.81
CA ASN A 176 -9.19 1.53 -19.05
C ASN A 176 -10.33 2.34 -19.69
N LYS A 177 -11.41 1.63 -20.05
CA LYS A 177 -12.57 2.23 -20.74
C LYS A 177 -13.62 2.79 -19.80
N ASN A 178 -13.52 2.49 -18.50
CA ASN A 178 -14.46 2.93 -17.48
C ASN A 178 -13.92 4.10 -16.69
N ASP A 179 -14.79 4.72 -15.89
CA ASP A 179 -14.46 5.82 -14.99
C ASP A 179 -13.31 5.42 -14.07
N SER A 180 -12.13 5.96 -14.37
CA SER A 180 -10.87 5.62 -13.72
C SER A 180 -10.28 6.84 -13.07
N TYR A 181 -9.93 6.70 -11.80
CA TYR A 181 -9.43 7.78 -10.99
C TYR A 181 -8.13 7.37 -10.33
N ILE A 182 -7.14 8.24 -10.35
CA ILE A 182 -5.97 8.09 -9.49
C ILE A 182 -6.10 8.98 -8.25
N TYR A 183 -5.78 8.39 -7.10
CA TYR A 183 -5.74 9.07 -5.82
C TYR A 183 -4.30 9.13 -5.30
N LEU A 184 -3.64 10.26 -5.56
CA LEU A 184 -2.26 10.54 -5.12
C LEU A 184 -2.29 11.05 -3.68
N ASN A 185 -1.81 10.25 -2.74
CA ASN A 185 -1.76 10.62 -1.33
C ASN A 185 -0.67 9.82 -0.59
N GLU A 186 -0.51 10.09 0.69
CA GLU A 186 0.40 9.39 1.57
C GLU A 186 -0.05 7.93 1.80
N PRO A 187 0.90 7.01 2.07
CA PRO A 187 0.63 5.59 2.25
C PRO A 187 -0.40 5.28 3.34
N ASP A 188 -0.46 6.05 4.43
CA ASP A 188 -1.44 5.82 5.49
C ASP A 188 -2.88 6.06 5.01
N VAL A 189 -3.09 7.10 4.19
CA VAL A 189 -4.37 7.38 3.56
C VAL A 189 -4.75 6.26 2.59
N HIS A 190 -3.78 5.72 1.84
CA HIS A 190 -4.03 4.57 0.97
C HIS A 190 -4.44 3.33 1.75
N LEU A 191 -3.79 3.02 2.88
CA LEU A 191 -4.17 1.88 3.73
C LEU A 191 -5.58 2.06 4.31
N MET A 192 -5.94 3.27 4.75
CA MET A 192 -7.30 3.58 5.18
C MET A 192 -8.34 3.36 4.06
N ILE A 193 -8.03 3.79 2.83
CA ILE A 193 -8.91 3.56 1.67
C ILE A 193 -9.02 2.06 1.37
N MET A 194 -7.92 1.31 1.38
CA MET A 194 -7.91 -0.14 1.17
C MET A 194 -8.72 -0.89 2.24
N MET A 195 -8.63 -0.47 3.50
CA MET A 195 -9.42 -1.04 4.59
C MET A 195 -10.92 -0.95 4.29
N ASN A 196 -11.38 0.16 3.72
CA ASN A 196 -12.80 0.43 3.44
C ASN A 196 -13.26 -0.02 2.04
N ALA A 197 -12.39 -0.53 1.19
CA ALA A 197 -12.73 -0.91 -0.17
C ALA A 197 -13.60 -2.17 -0.20
N SER A 198 -14.71 -2.14 -0.95
CA SER A 198 -15.57 -3.31 -1.18
C SER A 198 -14.86 -4.39 -2.01
N ASN A 199 -14.02 -3.97 -2.96
CA ASN A 199 -13.21 -4.84 -3.80
C ASN A 199 -11.79 -4.28 -3.89
N LEU A 200 -10.79 -5.09 -3.58
CA LEU A 200 -9.38 -4.70 -3.61
C LEU A 200 -8.57 -5.66 -4.49
N LEU A 201 -7.97 -5.15 -5.56
CA LEU A 201 -6.99 -5.85 -6.37
C LEU A 201 -5.58 -5.61 -5.82
N LEU A 202 -4.92 -6.70 -5.43
CA LEU A 202 -3.57 -6.70 -4.88
C LEU A 202 -2.53 -6.87 -5.98
N HIS A 203 -1.48 -6.05 -5.93
CA HIS A 203 -0.31 -6.19 -6.80
C HIS A 203 0.74 -7.11 -6.18
N LYS A 204 1.90 -6.59 -5.72
CA LYS A 204 2.96 -7.38 -5.07
C LYS A 204 3.66 -6.59 -3.95
N GLY A 205 4.46 -7.30 -3.16
CA GLY A 205 5.32 -6.75 -2.11
C GLY A 205 4.62 -6.41 -0.80
N GLY A 206 5.40 -5.88 0.16
CA GLY A 206 4.98 -5.68 1.55
C GLY A 206 3.79 -4.73 1.73
N PHE A 207 3.68 -3.67 0.93
CA PHE A 207 2.54 -2.76 1.02
C PHE A 207 1.22 -3.40 0.57
N SER A 208 1.26 -4.20 -0.51
CA SER A 208 0.10 -5.00 -0.93
C SER A 208 -0.26 -6.06 0.13
N CYS A 209 0.72 -6.58 0.86
CA CYS A 209 0.47 -7.48 1.99
C CYS A 209 -0.27 -6.76 3.13
N LEU A 210 0.10 -5.52 3.47
CA LEU A 210 -0.67 -4.71 4.43
C LEU A 210 -2.12 -4.56 3.98
N GLY A 211 -2.33 -4.17 2.71
CA GLY A 211 -3.67 -4.06 2.12
C GLY A 211 -4.48 -5.36 2.27
N SER A 212 -3.85 -6.51 2.03
CA SER A 212 -4.51 -7.82 2.18
C SER A 212 -4.93 -8.12 3.63
N VAL A 213 -4.12 -7.73 4.60
CA VAL A 213 -4.38 -7.92 6.04
C VAL A 213 -5.55 -7.04 6.50
N ILE A 214 -5.54 -5.75 6.15
CA ILE A 214 -6.48 -4.76 6.69
C ILE A 214 -7.82 -4.68 5.92
N SER A 215 -7.85 -5.09 4.65
CA SER A 215 -9.04 -4.98 3.80
C SER A 215 -10.24 -5.70 4.40
N THR A 216 -11.40 -5.05 4.50
CA THR A 216 -12.64 -5.72 4.93
C THR A 216 -13.46 -6.28 3.77
N GLY A 217 -13.19 -5.83 2.54
CA GLY A 217 -13.87 -6.28 1.34
C GLY A 217 -13.28 -7.53 0.70
N ARG A 218 -13.74 -7.81 -0.53
CA ARG A 218 -13.29 -8.94 -1.34
C ARG A 218 -11.91 -8.66 -1.93
N LEU A 219 -11.00 -9.64 -1.79
CA LEU A 219 -9.68 -9.57 -2.40
C LEU A 219 -9.67 -10.21 -3.79
N PHE A 220 -9.02 -9.54 -4.73
CA PHE A 220 -8.66 -10.08 -6.04
C PHE A 220 -7.14 -10.21 -6.11
N ILE A 221 -6.69 -11.40 -6.51
CA ILE A 221 -5.29 -11.80 -6.44
C ILE A 221 -4.85 -12.27 -7.82
N THR A 222 -3.73 -11.73 -8.32
CA THR A 222 -3.10 -12.23 -9.54
C THR A 222 -1.98 -13.21 -9.20
N ASN A 223 -1.50 -13.95 -10.20
CA ASN A 223 -0.32 -14.81 -10.04
C ASN A 223 0.95 -14.04 -9.63
N MET A 224 0.99 -12.71 -9.76
CA MET A 224 2.11 -11.87 -9.30
C MET A 224 2.11 -11.68 -7.78
N PHE A 225 0.96 -11.82 -7.12
CA PHE A 225 0.87 -11.77 -5.67
C PHE A 225 1.13 -13.15 -5.06
N TYR A 226 2.35 -13.66 -5.22
CA TYR A 226 2.73 -15.02 -4.82
C TYR A 226 2.63 -15.30 -3.29
N HIS A 227 2.46 -14.27 -2.47
CA HIS A 227 2.21 -14.36 -1.03
C HIS A 227 0.99 -15.22 -0.69
N HIS A 228 -0.04 -15.26 -1.55
CA HIS A 228 -1.25 -16.06 -1.31
C HIS A 228 -0.96 -17.57 -1.16
N CYS A 229 0.15 -18.05 -1.71
CA CYS A 229 0.58 -19.44 -1.58
C CYS A 229 1.22 -19.77 -0.23
N LYS A 230 1.59 -18.75 0.57
CA LYS A 230 2.43 -18.88 1.76
C LYS A 230 1.61 -19.10 3.03
N ASP A 231 2.13 -19.91 3.93
CA ASP A 231 1.42 -20.29 5.16
C ASP A 231 1.20 -19.11 6.10
N ASN A 232 2.21 -18.23 6.28
CA ASN A 232 2.04 -17.04 7.11
C ASN A 232 0.96 -16.12 6.54
N TRP A 233 0.91 -15.91 5.22
CA TRP A 233 -0.16 -15.14 4.61
C TRP A 233 -1.53 -15.79 4.85
N LYS A 234 -1.70 -17.08 4.56
CA LYS A 234 -2.99 -17.78 4.75
C LYS A 234 -3.47 -17.75 6.19
N LYS A 235 -2.55 -17.89 7.14
CA LYS A 235 -2.83 -17.83 8.59
C LYS A 235 -3.34 -16.45 9.02
N HIS A 236 -2.81 -15.38 8.45
CA HIS A 236 -3.09 -14.00 8.87
C HIS A 236 -4.13 -13.29 8.01
N VAL A 237 -4.32 -13.73 6.76
CA VAL A 237 -5.31 -13.22 5.82
C VAL A 237 -6.38 -14.29 5.64
N ASN A 238 -7.10 -14.54 6.74
CA ASN A 238 -8.19 -15.52 6.77
C ASN A 238 -9.49 -14.91 6.22
N LYS A 239 -9.51 -14.56 4.93
CA LYS A 239 -10.68 -13.99 4.25
C LYS A 239 -10.83 -14.49 2.81
N PRO A 240 -12.06 -14.49 2.25
CA PRO A 240 -12.29 -14.92 0.88
C PRO A 240 -11.52 -14.06 -0.13
N TYR A 241 -10.90 -14.72 -1.10
CA TYR A 241 -10.24 -14.08 -2.23
C TYR A 241 -10.56 -14.80 -3.54
N ILE A 242 -10.43 -14.09 -4.66
CA ILE A 242 -10.60 -14.64 -6.01
C ILE A 242 -9.27 -14.53 -6.75
N MET A 243 -8.78 -15.66 -7.25
CA MET A 243 -7.65 -15.69 -8.18
C MET A 243 -8.11 -15.28 -9.58
N ILE A 244 -7.38 -14.38 -10.22
CA ILE A 244 -7.69 -13.82 -11.55
C ILE A 244 -6.46 -13.75 -12.48
#